data_AF-A0A7J7M9I7-F1
#
_entry.id   AF-A0A7J7M9I7-F1
#
_cell.length_a   1.000
_cell.length_b   1.000
_cell.length_c   1.000
_cell.angle_alpha   90.00
_cell.angle_beta   90.00
_cell.angle_gamma   90.00
#
_symmetry.space_group_name_H-M   'P 1'
#
loop_
_entity.id
_entity.type
_entity.pdbx_description
1 polymer ?
#
loop_
_entity_poly.entity_id
_entity_poly.type
_entity_poly.pdbx_seq_one_letter_code
_entity_poly.pdbx_strand_id
1 'polypeptide(L)'
;MYKHTNILSLMSDFCDKELKKFCKTRFASHFLLIQSIIDAEEGLRHTVASSTWRNLQYSNNRDGRKVIEIIQNDEFWKEAKEIVVFFELLRLVDGDGSTAGYLYEAVERIRTT
;
A
#
# COMPACT_ATOMS: atom_id res chain seq x y z
N MET A 1 24.69 -10.35 -12.04
CA MET A 1 25.75 -11.27 -11.58
C MET A 1 27.00 -10.44 -11.33
N TYR A 2 27.43 -10.46 -10.06
CA TYR A 2 28.51 -9.77 -9.35
C TYR A 2 29.70 -9.18 -10.15
N LYS A 3 29.85 -7.84 -10.11
CA LYS A 3 31.12 -7.13 -10.39
C LYS A 3 31.48 -6.01 -9.40
N HIS A 4 30.65 -5.78 -8.37
CA HIS A 4 30.83 -4.65 -7.43
C HIS A 4 30.94 -5.09 -5.96
N THR A 5 31.23 -6.37 -5.71
CA THR A 5 31.35 -6.91 -4.34
C THR A 5 32.49 -6.25 -3.56
N ASN A 6 33.56 -5.92 -4.27
CA ASN A 6 34.79 -5.29 -3.80
C ASN A 6 34.61 -3.80 -3.44
N ILE A 7 33.63 -3.11 -4.03
CA ILE A 7 33.28 -1.73 -3.64
C ILE A 7 32.40 -1.77 -2.38
N LEU A 8 31.46 -2.73 -2.33
CA LEU A 8 30.59 -2.94 -1.17
C LEU A 8 31.36 -3.30 0.10
N SER A 9 32.39 -4.15 0.00
CA SER A 9 33.23 -4.51 1.15
C SER A 9 34.11 -3.33 1.60
N LEU A 10 34.63 -2.52 0.67
CA LEU A 10 35.40 -1.34 1.01
C LEU A 10 34.52 -0.28 1.70
N MET A 11 33.27 -0.14 1.27
CA MET A 11 32.32 0.80 1.88
C MET A 11 31.83 0.34 3.26
N SER A 12 31.75 -0.98 3.54
CA SER A 12 31.40 -1.47 4.87
C SER A 12 32.50 -1.24 5.91
N ASP A 13 33.76 -1.21 5.48
CA ASP A 13 34.90 -0.95 6.38
C ASP A 13 35.01 0.52 6.79
N PHE A 14 34.43 1.45 6.01
CA PHE A 14 34.45 2.89 6.28
C PHE A 14 33.11 3.44 6.82
N CYS A 15 31.99 2.75 6.60
CA CYS A 15 30.68 3.13 7.12
C CYS A 15 30.21 2.10 8.17
N ASP A 16 30.15 2.53 9.43
CA ASP A 16 29.70 1.74 10.60
C ASP A 16 28.17 1.46 10.62
N LYS A 17 27.52 1.58 9.46
CA LYS A 17 26.09 1.31 9.27
C LYS A 17 25.90 0.54 7.96
N GLU A 18 25.37 -0.67 8.07
CA GLU A 18 24.98 -1.48 6.92
C GLU A 18 24.08 -0.68 5.97
N LEU A 19 24.53 -0.52 4.72
CA LEU A 19 23.67 -0.09 3.63
C LEU A 19 22.69 -1.24 3.32
N LYS A 20 21.59 -1.29 4.09
CA LYS A 20 20.52 -2.25 3.87
C LYS A 20 19.98 -2.07 2.45
N LYS A 21 20.16 -3.11 1.64
CA LYS A 21 19.49 -3.29 0.37
C LYS A 21 17.99 -3.18 0.59
N PHE A 22 17.37 -2.05 0.24
CA PHE A 22 15.94 -1.86 0.37
C PHE A 22 15.20 -2.92 -0.46
N CYS A 23 14.33 -3.65 0.22
CA CYS A 23 13.67 -4.87 -0.24
C CYS A 23 12.72 -4.59 -1.41
N LYS A 24 13.18 -4.82 -2.65
CA LYS A 24 12.29 -5.20 -3.75
C LYS A 24 11.61 -6.51 -3.36
N THR A 25 10.34 -6.52 -2.94
CA THR A 25 9.29 -7.51 -3.33
C THR A 25 8.09 -7.64 -2.39
N ARG A 26 8.17 -7.37 -1.08
CA ARG A 26 6.99 -7.53 -0.20
C ARG A 26 6.06 -6.32 -0.18
N PHE A 27 6.59 -5.11 -0.11
CA PHE A 27 5.77 -3.90 -0.09
C PHE A 27 5.04 -3.67 -1.42
N ALA A 28 5.71 -3.97 -2.54
CA ALA A 28 5.11 -3.85 -3.87
C ALA A 28 3.88 -4.77 -4.05
N SER A 29 3.92 -6.01 -3.56
CA SER A 29 2.77 -6.93 -3.69
C SER A 29 1.55 -6.48 -2.90
N HIS A 30 1.74 -6.01 -1.66
CA HIS A 30 0.63 -5.50 -0.84
C HIS A 30 0.06 -4.20 -1.41
N PHE A 31 0.93 -3.30 -1.91
CA PHE A 31 0.50 -2.08 -2.58
C PHE A 31 -0.34 -2.37 -3.82
N LEU A 32 0.13 -3.25 -4.71
CA LEU A 32 -0.60 -3.63 -5.92
C LEU A 32 -1.95 -4.30 -5.59
N LEU A 33 -1.99 -5.07 -4.50
CA LEU A 33 -3.24 -5.66 -4.01
C LEU A 33 -4.23 -4.59 -3.55
N ILE A 34 -3.79 -3.62 -2.74
CA ILE A 34 -4.64 -2.53 -2.27
C ILE A 34 -5.14 -1.70 -3.46
N GLN A 35 -4.26 -1.39 -4.42
CA GLN A 35 -4.65 -0.70 -5.65
C GLN A 35 -5.74 -1.45 -6.41
N SER A 36 -5.55 -2.75 -6.63
CA SER A 36 -6.55 -3.57 -7.31
C SER A 36 -7.88 -3.66 -6.55
N ILE A 37 -7.87 -3.58 -5.21
CA ILE A 37 -9.09 -3.57 -4.40
C ILE A 37 -9.82 -2.23 -4.56
N ILE A 38 -9.10 -1.11 -4.55
CA ILE A 38 -9.65 0.24 -4.78
C ILE A 38 -10.24 0.35 -6.18
N ASP A 39 -9.54 -0.13 -7.20
CA ASP A 39 -10.02 -0.14 -8.58
C ASP A 39 -11.30 -0.97 -8.73
N ALA A 40 -11.52 -1.96 -7.86
CA ALA A 40 -12.70 -2.80 -7.82
C ALA A 40 -13.80 -2.32 -6.86
N GLU A 41 -13.66 -1.15 -6.22
CA GLU A 41 -14.57 -0.64 -5.18
C GLU A 41 -16.05 -0.69 -5.60
N GLU A 42 -16.38 -0.09 -6.75
CA GLU A 42 -17.76 -0.05 -7.25
C GLU A 42 -18.30 -1.47 -7.50
N GLY A 43 -17.49 -2.33 -8.12
CA GLY A 43 -17.84 -3.72 -8.40
C GLY A 43 -18.09 -4.52 -7.12
N LEU A 44 -17.27 -4.30 -6.08
CA LEU A 44 -17.41 -4.94 -4.77
C LEU A 44 -18.67 -4.46 -4.05
N ARG A 45 -18.92 -3.14 -4.03
CA ARG A 45 -20.15 -2.54 -3.47
C ARG A 45 -21.41 -3.08 -4.16
N HIS A 46 -21.40 -3.18 -5.49
CA HIS A 46 -22.51 -3.78 -6.24
C HIS A 46 -22.66 -5.27 -5.94
N THR A 47 -21.56 -6.00 -5.80
CA THR A 47 -21.58 -7.43 -5.51
C THR A 47 -22.22 -7.71 -4.16
N VAL A 48 -21.83 -7.01 -3.09
CA VAL A 48 -22.42 -7.20 -1.76
C VAL A 48 -23.88 -6.76 -1.68
N ALA A 49 -24.30 -5.82 -2.52
CA ALA A 49 -25.69 -5.38 -2.61
C ALA A 49 -26.59 -6.33 -3.44
N SER A 50 -25.99 -7.21 -4.26
CA SER A 50 -26.73 -8.09 -5.16
C SER A 50 -27.54 -9.18 -4.44
N SER A 51 -28.64 -9.62 -5.05
CA SER A 51 -29.39 -10.79 -4.60
C SER A 51 -28.57 -12.07 -4.67
N THR A 52 -27.64 -12.16 -5.63
CA THR A 52 -26.69 -13.27 -5.77
C THR A 52 -25.84 -13.46 -4.51
N TRP A 53 -25.32 -12.38 -3.92
CA TRP A 53 -24.56 -12.44 -2.68
C TRP A 53 -25.43 -12.92 -1.51
N ARG A 54 -26.64 -12.36 -1.36
CA ARG A 54 -27.60 -12.74 -0.31
C ARG A 54 -28.04 -14.20 -0.38
N ASN A 55 -27.99 -14.81 -1.56
CA ASN A 55 -28.34 -16.21 -1.77
C ASN A 55 -27.18 -17.17 -1.45
N LEU A 56 -25.95 -16.66 -1.26
CA LEU A 56 -24.82 -17.49 -0.82
C LEU A 56 -24.98 -17.80 0.67
N GLN A 57 -24.86 -19.08 1.05
CA GLN A 57 -24.79 -19.48 2.47
C GLN A 57 -23.66 -18.75 3.22
N TYR A 58 -22.60 -18.37 2.51
CA TYR A 58 -21.47 -17.61 3.04
C TYR A 58 -21.83 -16.18 3.47
N SER A 59 -22.86 -15.56 2.89
CA SER A 59 -23.27 -14.18 3.25
C SER A 59 -23.77 -14.06 4.69
N ASN A 60 -24.33 -15.14 5.25
CA ASN A 60 -24.91 -15.15 6.59
C ASN A 60 -23.93 -15.64 7.68
N ASN A 61 -22.74 -16.09 7.27
CA ASN A 61 -21.62 -16.36 8.17
C ASN A 61 -21.13 -15.04 8.80
N ARG A 62 -20.58 -15.12 10.02
CA ARG A 62 -19.80 -14.05 10.66
C ARG A 62 -18.78 -13.40 9.70
N ASP A 63 -18.10 -14.18 8.86
CA ASP A 63 -17.12 -13.63 7.92
C ASP A 63 -17.79 -12.89 6.76
N GLY A 64 -18.89 -13.41 6.22
CA GLY A 64 -19.66 -12.73 5.18
C GLY A 64 -20.23 -11.39 5.65
N ARG A 65 -20.70 -11.32 6.90
CA ARG A 65 -21.15 -10.06 7.52
C ARG A 65 -20.02 -9.05 7.68
N LYS A 66 -18.85 -9.47 8.14
CA LYS A 66 -17.67 -8.59 8.21
C LYS A 66 -17.27 -8.05 6.84
N VAL A 67 -17.32 -8.88 5.80
CA VAL A 67 -17.02 -8.45 4.43
C VAL A 67 -17.99 -7.36 3.97
N ILE A 68 -19.29 -7.51 4.27
CA ILE A 68 -20.28 -6.46 3.99
C ILE A 68 -19.98 -5.18 4.78
N GLU A 69 -19.69 -5.30 6.08
CA GLU A 69 -19.36 -4.16 6.94
C GLU A 69 -18.15 -3.39 6.41
N ILE A 70 -17.08 -4.08 5.99
CA ILE A 70 -15.87 -3.45 5.43
C ILE A 70 -16.17 -2.80 4.09
N ILE A 71 -16.83 -3.50 3.16
CA ILE A 71 -17.09 -2.99 1.81
C ILE A 71 -18.07 -1.81 1.82
N GLN A 72 -19.01 -1.77 2.77
CA GLN A 72 -19.96 -0.66 2.93
C GLN A 72 -19.41 0.51 3.76
N ASN A 73 -18.27 0.34 4.43
CA ASN A 73 -17.67 1.41 5.22
C ASN A 73 -16.91 2.38 4.31
N ASP A 74 -17.39 3.62 4.20
CA ASP A 74 -16.72 4.67 3.42
C ASP A 74 -15.36 5.08 4.00
N GLU A 75 -15.17 4.99 5.32
CA GLU A 75 -13.89 5.28 5.98
C GLU A 75 -12.80 4.30 5.56
N PHE A 76 -13.14 3.01 5.41
CA PHE A 76 -12.21 2.00 4.90
C PHE A 76 -11.65 2.37 3.52
N TRP A 77 -12.51 2.84 2.62
CA TRP A 77 -12.09 3.24 1.27
C TRP A 77 -11.29 4.54 1.27
N LYS A 78 -11.61 5.49 2.18
CA LYS A 78 -10.80 6.70 2.39
C LYS A 78 -9.40 6.33 2.84
N GLU A 79 -9.27 5.53 3.90
CA GLU A 79 -7.99 5.07 4.43
C GLU A 79 -7.18 4.28 3.39
N ALA A 80 -7.82 3.38 2.63
CA ALA A 80 -7.14 2.61 1.59
C ALA A 80 -6.53 3.52 0.51
N LYS A 81 -7.24 4.57 0.09
CA LYS A 81 -6.75 5.56 -0.88
C LYS A 81 -5.61 6.40 -0.31
N GLU A 82 -5.69 6.81 0.95
CA GLU A 82 -4.59 7.52 1.63
C GLU A 82 -3.32 6.68 1.71
N ILE A 83 -3.45 5.39 2.01
CA ILE A 83 -2.31 4.46 2.04
C ILE A 83 -1.64 4.37 0.68
N VAL A 84 -2.41 4.28 -0.41
CA VAL A 84 -1.86 4.28 -1.78
C VAL A 84 -1.06 5.55 -2.05
N VAL A 85 -1.63 6.73 -1.77
CA VAL A 85 -0.94 8.02 -1.96
C VAL A 85 0.35 8.07 -1.15
N PHE A 86 0.32 7.60 0.10
CA PHE A 86 1.51 7.52 0.94
C PHE A 86 2.60 6.64 0.33
N PHE A 87 2.25 5.47 -0.22
CA PHE A 87 3.21 4.59 -0.89
C PHE A 87 3.75 5.18 -2.19
N GLU A 88 2.95 5.93 -2.95
CA GLU A 88 3.42 6.65 -4.13
C GLU A 88 4.43 7.74 -3.76
N LEU A 89 4.19 8.47 -2.66
CA LEU A 89 5.14 9.44 -2.11
C LEU A 89 6.44 8.77 -1.68
N LEU A 90 6.37 7.64 -0.97
CA LEU A 90 7.56 6.86 -0.61
C LEU A 90 8.34 6.42 -1.84
N ARG A 91 7.65 5.97 -2.90
CA ARG A 91 8.29 5.56 -4.16
C ARG A 91 8.97 6.74 -4.85
N LEU A 92 8.37 7.93 -4.81
CA LEU A 92 8.96 9.16 -5.35
C LEU A 92 10.22 9.55 -4.58
N VAL A 93 10.20 9.39 -3.25
CA VAL A 93 11.32 9.73 -2.35
C VAL A 93 12.47 8.73 -2.45
N ASP A 94 12.16 7.44 -2.60
CA ASP A 94 13.16 6.39 -2.82
C ASP A 94 13.85 6.51 -4.19
N GLY A 95 13.19 7.18 -5.16
CA GLY A 95 13.63 7.28 -6.55
C GLY A 95 14.62 8.40 -6.85
N ASP A 96 14.68 9.47 -6.05
CA ASP A 96 15.55 10.62 -6.32
C ASP A 96 16.03 11.32 -5.04
N GLY A 97 17.26 11.84 -5.07
CA GLY A 97 17.95 12.39 -3.91
C GLY A 97 17.28 13.63 -3.31
N SER A 98 17.07 13.59 -1.99
CA SER A 98 16.57 14.67 -1.12
C SER A 98 15.17 15.24 -1.45
N THR A 99 14.16 14.51 -1.00
CA THR A 99 12.72 14.81 -1.23
C THR A 99 11.96 15.07 0.08
N ALA A 100 12.68 15.32 1.19
CA ALA A 100 12.08 15.49 2.52
C ALA A 100 11.09 16.67 2.60
N GLY A 101 11.34 17.76 1.87
CA GLY A 101 10.44 18.92 1.79
C GLY A 101 9.12 18.61 1.08
N TYR A 102 9.16 17.85 -0.01
CA TYR A 102 7.96 17.40 -0.74
C TYR A 102 7.16 16.36 0.07
N LEU A 103 7.84 15.49 0.81
CA LEU A 103 7.20 14.58 1.77
C LEU A 103 6.44 15.35 2.85
N TYR A 104 7.07 16.36 3.45
CA TYR A 104 6.42 17.16 4.49
C TYR A 104 5.18 17.88 3.96
N GLU A 105 5.28 18.48 2.77
CA GLU A 105 4.14 19.15 2.14
C GLU A 105 3.01 18.19 1.78
N ALA A 106 3.34 17.01 1.24
CA ALA A 106 2.33 16.01 0.86
C ALA A 106 1.65 15.37 2.09
N VAL A 107 2.40 15.11 3.16
CA VAL A 107 1.85 14.62 4.43
C VAL A 107 0.96 15.69 5.08
N GLU A 108 1.35 16.96 5.07
CA GLU A 108 0.48 18.05 5.57
C GLU A 108 -0.81 18.20 4.76
N ARG A 109 -0.78 17.98 3.45
CA ARG A 109 -2.01 18.00 2.61
C ARG A 109 -2.96 16.85 2.95
N ILE A 110 -2.44 15.64 3.22
CA ILE A 110 -3.25 14.51 3.68
C ILE A 110 -3.82 14.79 5.08
N ARG A 111 -3.00 15.36 5.99
CA ARG A 111 -3.41 15.65 7.38
C ARG A 111 -4.51 16.72 7.48
N THR A 112 -4.68 17.55 6.46
CA THR A 112 -5.63 18.68 6.45
C THR A 112 -6.94 18.41 5.71
N THR A 113 -7.18 17.18 5.23
CA THR A 113 -8.37 16.77 4.45
C THR A 113 -9.29 15.80 5.20
#